data_AF-A0A953JKS2-F1
#
_entry.id   AF-A0A953JKS2-F1
#
_cell.length_a   1.000
_cell.length_b   1.000
_cell.length_c   1.000
_cell.angle_alpha   90.00
_cell.angle_beta   90.00
_cell.angle_gamma   90.00
#
_symmetry.space_group_name_H-M   'P 1'
#
loop_
_entity.id
_entity.type
_entity.pdbx_description
1 polymer ?
#
loop_
_entity_poly.entity_id
_entity_poly.type
_entity_poly.pdbx_seq_one_letter_code
_entity_poly.pdbx_strand_id
1 'polypeptide(L)'
;MIRPLTLVTLFAAAGAGLHVYNSKHEVALLDRELRNIAKSIEEAETRTQALQAEWAWLTEQERLRGLAQRYLALEPMQPSQFVRMSEAERRLPPVTPYNGPTALFAAREPVAPPGSTVISLLDPKPAAPQPPVAVAQQEPAPAAAPEQPPAPAVAEAPPA
;
A
#
# COMPACT_ATOMS: atom_id res chain seq x y z
N MET A 1 -62.05 29.84 -29.81
CA MET A 1 -62.07 28.92 -28.66
C MET A 1 -60.79 28.09 -28.70
N ILE A 2 -59.74 28.50 -27.96
CA ILE A 2 -58.48 27.74 -27.92
C ILE A 2 -58.72 26.48 -27.08
N ARG A 3 -58.39 25.32 -27.64
CA ARG A 3 -58.61 24.03 -26.98
C ARG A 3 -57.57 23.87 -25.88
N PRO A 4 -57.96 23.69 -24.60
CA PRO A 4 -56.99 23.53 -23.51
C PRO A 4 -56.05 22.34 -23.75
N LEU A 5 -56.54 21.30 -24.44
CA LEU A 5 -55.75 20.13 -24.82
C LEU A 5 -54.51 20.48 -25.67
N THR A 6 -54.63 21.41 -26.63
CA THR A 6 -53.50 21.80 -27.51
C THR A 6 -52.43 22.61 -26.79
N LEU A 7 -52.80 23.36 -25.74
CA LEU A 7 -51.83 24.08 -24.92
C LEU A 7 -51.04 23.11 -24.03
N VAL A 8 -51.72 22.10 -23.47
CA VAL A 8 -51.08 21.07 -22.64
C VAL A 8 -50.08 20.25 -23.46
N THR A 9 -50.43 19.84 -24.68
CA THR A 9 -49.50 19.10 -25.55
C THR A 9 -48.32 19.95 -25.99
N LEU A 10 -48.52 21.24 -26.27
CA LEU A 10 -47.43 22.16 -26.59
C LEU A 10 -46.46 22.31 -25.40
N PHE A 11 -46.99 22.47 -24.18
CA PHE A 11 -46.18 22.54 -22.97
C PHE A 11 -45.45 21.23 -22.68
N ALA A 12 -46.10 20.08 -22.89
CA ALA A 12 -45.47 18.77 -22.74
C ALA A 12 -44.32 18.58 -23.74
N ALA A 13 -44.51 18.99 -25.00
CA ALA A 13 -43.45 18.95 -26.02
C ALA A 13 -42.28 19.88 -25.67
N ALA A 14 -42.58 21.10 -25.20
CA ALA A 14 -41.55 22.04 -24.73
C ALA A 14 -40.80 21.50 -23.50
N GLY A 15 -41.51 20.89 -22.54
CA GLY A 15 -40.94 20.27 -21.34
C GLY A 15 -40.05 19.07 -21.66
N ALA A 16 -40.44 18.22 -22.63
CA ALA A 16 -39.61 17.11 -23.09
C ALA A 16 -38.31 17.59 -23.74
N GLY A 17 -38.36 18.65 -24.55
CA GLY A 17 -37.17 19.29 -25.11
C GLY A 17 -36.23 19.86 -24.04
N LEU A 18 -36.80 20.54 -23.04
CA LEU A 18 -36.06 21.07 -21.90
C LEU A 18 -35.43 19.96 -21.04
N HIS A 19 -36.14 18.85 -20.80
CA HIS A 19 -35.65 17.71 -20.03
C HIS A 19 -34.44 17.04 -20.70
N VAL A 20 -34.50 16.85 -22.02
CA VAL A 20 -33.36 16.32 -22.79
C VAL A 20 -32.17 17.29 -22.78
N TYR A 21 -32.44 18.60 -22.83
CA TYR A 21 -31.39 19.62 -22.74
C TYR A 21 -30.70 19.63 -21.36
N ASN A 22 -31.48 19.53 -20.28
CA ASN A 22 -30.95 19.43 -18.92
C ASN A 22 -30.13 18.15 -18.73
N SER A 23 -30.61 17.02 -19.25
CA SER A 23 -29.87 15.75 -19.21
C SER A 23 -28.50 15.85 -19.89
N LYS A 24 -28.40 16.58 -21.01
CA LYS A 24 -27.11 16.83 -21.69
C LYS A 24 -26.16 17.71 -20.86
N HIS A 25 -26.70 18.65 -20.09
CA HIS A 25 -25.90 19.56 -19.26
C HIS A 25 -25.34 18.85 -18.03
N GLU A 26 -26.12 17.99 -17.39
CA GLU A 26 -25.65 17.19 -16.26
C GLU A 26 -24.51 16.24 -16.67
N VAL A 27 -24.65 15.56 -17.81
CA VAL A 27 -23.59 14.67 -18.33
C VAL A 27 -22.31 15.45 -18.65
N ALA A 28 -22.42 16.66 -19.21
CA ALA A 28 -21.25 17.50 -19.51
C ALA A 28 -20.51 17.98 -18.25
N LEU A 29 -21.24 18.20 -17.15
CA LEU A 29 -20.65 18.61 -15.87
C LEU A 29 -19.90 17.45 -15.21
N LEU A 30 -20.50 16.26 -15.15
CA LEU A 30 -19.87 15.05 -14.58
C LEU A 30 -18.61 14.65 -15.36
N ASP A 31 -18.65 14.75 -16.68
CA ASP A 31 -17.50 14.49 -17.55
C ASP A 31 -16.38 15.53 -17.35
N ARG A 32 -16.72 16.78 -17.03
CA ARG A 32 -15.73 17.79 -16.65
C ARG A 32 -15.09 17.49 -15.30
N GLU A 33 -15.86 16.98 -14.35
CA GLU A 33 -15.37 16.61 -13.02
C GLU A 33 -14.45 15.39 -13.08
N LEU A 34 -14.83 14.34 -13.82
CA LEU A 34 -13.97 13.17 -14.09
C LEU A 34 -12.64 13.57 -14.72
N ARG A 35 -12.65 14.45 -15.73
CA ARG A 35 -11.40 14.98 -16.32
C ARG A 35 -10.55 15.75 -15.32
N ASN A 36 -11.17 16.51 -14.42
CA ASN A 36 -10.44 17.27 -13.42
C ASN A 36 -9.80 16.35 -12.37
N ILE A 37 -10.53 15.32 -11.94
CA ILE A 37 -10.02 14.29 -11.03
C ILE A 37 -8.87 13.53 -11.69
N ALA A 38 -9.01 13.08 -12.94
CA ALA A 38 -7.95 12.38 -13.67
C ALA A 38 -6.66 13.21 -13.74
N LYS A 39 -6.77 14.52 -14.04
CA LYS A 39 -5.62 15.44 -14.02
C LYS A 39 -5.00 15.56 -12.63
N SER A 40 -5.82 15.66 -11.58
CA SER A 40 -5.32 15.74 -10.21
C SER A 40 -4.57 14.46 -9.76
N ILE A 41 -4.98 13.29 -10.27
CA ILE A 41 -4.29 12.02 -10.03
C ILE A 41 -2.91 12.04 -10.71
N GLU A 42 -2.85 12.45 -11.98
CA GLU A 42 -1.58 12.55 -12.73
C GLU A 42 -0.60 13.53 -12.05
N GLU A 43 -1.09 14.67 -11.54
CA GLU A 43 -0.27 15.60 -10.74
C GLU A 43 0.20 15.00 -9.40
N ALA A 44 -0.62 14.18 -8.73
CA ALA A 44 -0.23 13.52 -7.49
C ALA A 44 0.81 12.42 -7.72
N GLU A 45 0.68 11.66 -8.81
CA GLU A 45 1.64 10.63 -9.21
C GLU A 45 3.00 11.23 -9.53
N THR A 46 3.04 12.33 -10.30
CA THR A 46 4.30 13.02 -10.62
C THR A 46 5.01 13.57 -9.38
N ARG A 47 4.27 14.11 -8.40
CA ARG A 47 4.83 14.51 -7.10
C ARG A 47 5.36 13.33 -6.29
N THR A 48 4.65 12.21 -6.30
CA THR A 48 5.05 11.01 -5.58
C THR A 48 6.33 10.42 -6.18
N GLN A 49 6.46 10.40 -7.50
CA GLN A 49 7.69 9.95 -8.18
C GLN A 49 8.88 10.85 -7.84
N ALA A 50 8.69 12.17 -7.81
CA ALA A 50 9.72 13.11 -7.40
C ALA A 50 10.19 12.85 -5.96
N LEU A 51 9.25 12.70 -5.01
CA LEU A 51 9.58 12.40 -3.62
C LEU A 51 10.26 11.04 -3.44
N GLN A 52 9.89 10.02 -4.22
CA GLN A 52 10.57 8.72 -4.20
C GLN A 52 12.01 8.83 -4.74
N ALA A 53 12.23 9.64 -5.78
CA ALA A 53 13.57 9.92 -6.29
C ALA A 53 14.42 10.65 -5.24
N GLU A 54 13.84 11.63 -4.55
CA GLU A 54 14.50 12.32 -3.43
C GLU A 54 14.79 11.35 -2.28
N TRP A 55 13.84 10.49 -1.92
CA TRP A 55 14.05 9.46 -0.88
C TRP A 55 15.15 8.47 -1.24
N ALA A 56 15.21 8.05 -2.50
CA ALA A 56 16.27 7.18 -2.98
C ALA A 56 17.65 7.86 -2.87
N TRP A 57 17.71 9.17 -3.12
CA TRP A 57 18.93 9.96 -2.94
C TRP A 57 19.31 10.12 -1.46
N LEU A 58 18.37 10.39 -0.56
CA LEU A 58 18.65 10.48 0.88
C LEU A 58 19.07 9.13 1.49
N THR A 59 18.54 8.03 0.95
CA THR A 59 18.75 6.67 1.47
C THR A 59 19.89 5.96 0.75
N GLU A 60 20.77 6.69 0.06
CA GLU A 60 21.89 6.15 -0.69
C GLU A 60 22.71 5.20 0.20
N GLN A 61 22.54 3.90 -0.05
CA GLN A 61 23.03 2.82 0.80
C GLN A 61 24.55 2.86 0.95
N GLU A 62 25.23 3.36 -0.08
CA GLU A 62 26.68 3.49 -0.08
C GLU A 62 27.16 4.54 0.93
N ARG A 63 26.42 5.64 1.09
CA ARG A 63 26.73 6.68 2.08
C ARG A 63 26.49 6.18 3.51
N LEU A 64 25.42 5.41 3.72
CA LEU A 64 25.17 4.71 4.98
C LEU A 64 26.25 3.66 5.29
N ARG A 65 26.71 2.89 4.28
CA ARG A 65 27.81 1.93 4.41
C ARG A 65 29.13 2.61 4.74
N GLY A 66 29.45 3.73 4.09
CA GLY A 66 30.64 4.52 4.41
C GLY A 66 30.59 5.12 5.82
N LEU A 67 29.43 5.62 6.25
CA LEU A 67 29.21 6.07 7.63
C LEU A 67 29.36 4.94 8.64
N ALA A 68 28.75 3.78 8.36
CA ALA A 68 28.89 2.59 9.19
C ALA A 68 30.36 2.18 9.29
N GLN A 69 31.07 2.02 8.18
CA GLN A 69 32.51 1.66 8.19
C GLN A 69 33.37 2.67 8.96
N ARG A 70 33.02 3.97 8.93
CA ARG A 70 33.81 5.02 9.57
C ARG A 70 33.55 5.17 11.06
N TYR A 71 32.30 5.07 11.49
CA TYR A 71 31.89 5.36 12.87
C TYR A 71 31.51 4.12 13.68
N LEU A 72 31.29 3.00 12.99
CA LEU A 72 30.90 1.74 13.58
C LEU A 72 31.98 0.73 13.20
N ALA A 73 32.83 0.33 14.16
CA ALA A 73 33.80 -0.75 13.98
C ALA A 73 33.09 -2.13 13.94
N LEU A 74 31.99 -2.22 13.17
CA LEU A 74 31.23 -3.44 12.96
C LEU A 74 31.72 -4.10 11.68
N GLU A 75 32.18 -5.34 11.81
CA GLU A 75 32.46 -6.20 10.67
C GLU A 75 31.15 -6.46 9.89
N PRO A 76 31.15 -6.38 8.56
CA PRO A 76 29.96 -6.70 7.77
C PRO A 76 29.47 -8.10 8.10
N MET A 77 28.16 -8.25 8.28
CA MET A 77 27.55 -9.54 8.59
C MET A 77 27.90 -10.55 7.49
N GLN A 78 28.65 -11.59 7.87
CA GLN A 78 29.09 -12.59 6.89
C GLN A 78 27.93 -13.51 6.49
N PRO A 79 27.81 -13.90 5.21
CA PRO A 79 26.74 -14.79 4.74
C PRO A 79 26.67 -16.12 5.50
N SER A 80 27.80 -16.56 6.06
CA SER A 80 27.93 -17.76 6.89
C SER A 80 27.22 -17.68 8.24
N GLN A 81 26.80 -16.49 8.67
CA GLN A 81 26.03 -16.26 9.90
C GLN A 81 24.52 -16.50 9.71
N PHE A 82 24.03 -16.59 8.46
CA PHE A 82 22.64 -16.95 8.17
C PHE A 82 22.48 -18.46 8.22
N VAL A 83 22.09 -18.96 9.39
CA VAL A 83 21.91 -20.40 9.62
C VAL A 83 20.42 -20.71 9.73
N ARG A 84 19.98 -21.81 9.11
CA ARG A 84 18.60 -22.31 9.28
C ARG A 84 18.40 -22.74 10.73
N MET A 85 17.19 -22.58 11.26
CA MET A 85 16.89 -22.95 12.65
C MET A 85 17.31 -24.39 12.98
N SER A 86 17.16 -25.31 12.03
CA SER A 86 17.58 -26.72 12.17
C SER A 86 19.10 -26.93 12.32
N GLU A 87 19.93 -26.02 11.84
CA GLU A 87 21.39 -26.09 11.96
C GLU A 87 21.93 -25.18 13.07
N ALA A 88 21.11 -24.26 13.59
CA ALA A 88 21.52 -23.31 14.62
C ALA A 88 22.07 -24.05 15.84
N GLU A 89 21.34 -25.03 16.34
CA GLU A 89 21.66 -25.86 17.52
C GLU A 89 23.03 -26.54 17.43
N ARG A 90 23.47 -26.86 16.20
CA ARG A 90 24.75 -27.52 15.92
C ARG A 90 25.93 -26.54 15.82
N ARG A 91 25.66 -25.26 15.61
CA ARG A 91 26.67 -24.19 15.50
C ARG A 91 26.73 -23.26 16.71
N LEU A 92 25.80 -23.36 17.66
CA LEU A 92 25.89 -22.59 18.91
C LEU A 92 27.09 -23.06 19.74
N PRO A 93 27.96 -22.14 20.21
CA PRO A 93 28.94 -22.47 21.23
C PRO A 93 28.22 -22.87 22.53
N PRO A 94 28.86 -23.70 23.38
CA PRO A 94 28.28 -24.11 24.65
C PRO A 94 27.94 -22.87 25.49
N VAL A 95 26.73 -22.85 26.07
CA VAL A 95 26.22 -21.72 26.86
C VAL A 95 27.12 -21.50 28.07
N THR A 96 28.00 -20.51 28.00
CA THR A 96 28.74 -19.99 29.15
C THR A 96 27.92 -18.93 29.87
N PRO A 97 27.82 -18.95 31.20
CA PRO A 97 27.16 -17.90 31.95
C PRO A 97 27.89 -16.57 31.71
N TYR A 98 27.14 -15.58 31.23
CA TYR A 98 27.65 -14.24 30.96
C TYR A 98 28.13 -13.58 32.27
N ASN A 99 29.45 -13.41 32.41
CA ASN A 99 30.09 -12.75 33.55
C ASN A 99 30.55 -11.33 33.18
N GLY A 100 29.62 -10.53 32.63
CA GLY A 100 29.87 -9.15 32.24
C GLY A 100 28.96 -8.17 32.98
N PRO A 101 29.26 -6.86 32.92
CA PRO A 101 28.41 -5.84 33.51
C PRO A 101 27.02 -5.87 32.87
N THR A 102 25.97 -6.02 33.68
CA THR A 102 24.57 -6.13 33.21
C THR A 102 24.06 -4.84 32.54
N ALA A 103 24.77 -3.73 32.68
CA ALA A 103 24.48 -2.45 32.02
C ALA A 103 25.34 -2.27 30.76
N LEU A 104 25.02 -2.99 29.68
CA LEU A 104 25.66 -2.82 28.37
C LEU A 104 25.34 -1.48 27.71
N PHE A 105 24.24 -0.87 28.12
CA PHE A 105 23.81 0.45 27.68
C PHE A 105 23.72 1.33 28.92
N ALA A 106 24.69 2.22 29.10
CA ALA A 106 24.51 3.34 30.01
C ALA A 106 23.32 4.16 29.52
N ALA A 107 22.46 4.64 30.43
CA ALA A 107 21.44 5.62 30.10
C ALA A 107 22.14 6.80 29.42
N ARG A 108 21.94 6.95 28.11
CA ARG A 108 22.56 8.03 27.34
C ARG A 108 21.91 9.33 27.78
N GLU A 109 22.61 10.09 28.62
CA GLU A 109 22.30 11.51 28.84
C GLU A 109 22.25 12.18 27.46
N PRO A 110 21.12 12.83 27.10
CA PRO A 110 20.98 13.46 25.81
C PRO A 110 21.94 14.66 25.72
N VAL A 111 23.11 14.46 25.12
CA VAL A 111 23.99 15.56 24.71
C VAL A 111 23.32 16.23 23.51
N ALA A 112 22.46 17.20 23.80
CA ALA A 112 21.91 18.11 22.81
C ALA A 112 22.99 19.14 22.45
N PRO A 113 23.52 19.18 21.22
CA PRO A 113 24.31 20.32 20.77
C PRO A 113 23.44 21.59 20.83
N PRO A 114 24.01 22.75 21.20
CA PRO A 114 23.27 23.99 21.25
C PRO A 114 22.67 24.29 19.87
N GLY A 115 21.34 24.28 19.77
CA GLY A 115 20.59 24.51 18.52
C GLY A 115 19.79 23.31 17.99
N SER A 116 19.77 22.16 18.66
CA SER A 116 18.90 21.04 18.26
C SER A 116 17.46 21.23 18.75
N THR A 117 16.52 21.35 17.80
CA THR A 117 15.08 21.33 18.08
C THR A 117 14.69 19.91 18.48
N VAL A 118 14.26 19.73 19.72
CA VAL A 118 13.71 18.45 20.20
C VAL A 118 12.40 18.22 19.46
N ILE A 119 12.35 17.28 18.52
CA ILE A 119 11.08 16.80 17.98
C ILE A 119 10.38 16.08 19.12
N SER A 120 9.41 16.75 19.73
CA SER A 120 8.50 16.14 20.70
C SER A 120 7.64 15.16 19.93
N LEU A 121 8.10 13.92 19.81
CA LEU A 121 7.27 12.79 19.42
C LEU A 121 6.10 12.78 20.40
N LEU A 122 4.90 13.08 19.90
CA LEU A 122 3.66 12.91 20.63
C LEU A 122 3.71 11.53 21.29
N ASP A 123 3.56 11.47 22.61
CA ASP A 123 3.59 10.22 23.36
C ASP A 123 2.74 9.18 22.63
N PRO A 124 3.31 8.04 22.19
CA PRO A 124 2.48 6.94 21.77
C PRO A 124 1.84 6.41 23.04
N LYS A 125 0.70 6.99 23.43
CA LYS A 125 -0.20 6.40 24.40
C LYS A 125 -0.41 4.97 23.90
N PRO A 126 0.00 3.94 24.67
CA PRO A 126 -0.25 2.56 24.27
C PRO A 126 -1.75 2.46 24.07
N ALA A 127 -2.18 2.29 22.82
CA ALA A 127 -3.54 1.89 22.55
C ALA A 127 -3.69 0.56 23.30
N ALA A 128 -4.53 0.57 24.34
CA ALA A 128 -4.93 -0.65 25.03
C ALA A 128 -5.31 -1.69 23.96
N PRO A 129 -5.01 -2.98 24.15
CA PRO A 129 -5.25 -4.01 23.15
C PRO A 129 -6.70 -3.91 22.69
N GLN A 130 -6.91 -3.34 21.50
CA GLN A 130 -8.20 -3.40 20.86
C GLN A 130 -8.36 -4.88 20.48
N PRO A 131 -9.47 -5.53 20.83
CA PRO A 131 -9.75 -6.87 20.33
C PRO A 131 -9.57 -6.83 18.81
N PRO A 132 -8.97 -7.87 18.21
CA PRO A 132 -8.72 -7.87 16.78
C PRO A 132 -10.03 -7.53 16.08
N VAL A 133 -10.06 -6.39 15.40
CA VAL A 133 -11.10 -6.10 14.44
C VAL A 133 -11.02 -7.28 13.50
N ALA A 134 -12.01 -8.17 13.56
CA ALA A 134 -12.10 -9.27 12.64
C ALA A 134 -12.18 -8.64 11.27
N VAL A 135 -11.04 -8.56 10.58
CA VAL A 135 -11.01 -8.45 9.14
C VAL A 135 -11.77 -9.70 8.73
N ALA A 136 -13.04 -9.52 8.37
CA ALA A 136 -13.77 -10.55 7.69
C ALA A 136 -12.90 -10.91 6.49
N GLN A 137 -12.18 -12.02 6.61
CA GLN A 137 -11.59 -12.67 5.46
C GLN A 137 -12.80 -12.97 4.59
N GLN A 138 -13.04 -12.11 3.60
CA GLN A 138 -13.82 -12.51 2.45
C GLN A 138 -13.04 -13.68 1.88
N GLU A 139 -13.48 -14.87 2.27
CA GLU A 139 -13.18 -16.10 1.57
C GLU A 139 -13.40 -15.78 0.09
N PRO A 140 -12.36 -15.91 -0.76
CA PRO A 140 -12.56 -15.74 -2.17
C PRO A 140 -13.60 -16.79 -2.55
N ALA A 141 -14.79 -16.31 -2.94
CA ALA A 141 -15.80 -17.16 -3.54
C ALA A 141 -15.08 -18.03 -4.58
N PRO A 142 -15.32 -19.36 -4.61
CA PRO A 142 -14.67 -20.22 -5.56
C PRO A 142 -14.95 -19.64 -6.95
N ALA A 143 -13.90 -19.09 -7.56
CA ALA A 143 -13.95 -18.64 -8.92
C ALA A 143 -14.42 -19.84 -9.73
N ALA A 144 -15.60 -19.71 -10.33
CA ALA A 144 -16.12 -20.68 -11.27
C ALA A 144 -14.98 -21.01 -12.23
N ALA A 145 -14.60 -22.29 -12.23
CA ALA A 145 -13.63 -22.80 -13.17
C ALA A 145 -14.08 -22.42 -14.59
N PRO A 146 -13.20 -21.89 -15.45
CA PRO A 146 -13.56 -21.74 -16.85
C PRO A 146 -13.86 -23.15 -17.39
N GLU A 147 -15.07 -23.33 -17.90
CA GLU A 147 -15.49 -24.55 -18.58
C GLU A 147 -14.46 -24.89 -19.66
N GLN A 148 -13.74 -25.97 -19.44
CA GLN A 148 -12.81 -26.54 -20.39
C GLN A 148 -13.66 -27.22 -21.48
N PRO A 149 -13.59 -26.78 -22.76
CA PRO A 149 -14.35 -27.42 -23.82
C PRO A 149 -13.90 -28.88 -24.01
N PRO A 150 -14.81 -29.81 -24.34
CA PRO A 150 -14.48 -31.23 -24.40
C PRO A 150 -13.48 -31.50 -25.52
N ALA A 151 -12.34 -32.09 -25.14
CA ALA A 151 -11.40 -32.70 -26.08
C ALA A 151 -12.08 -33.88 -26.79
N PRO A 152 -11.79 -34.11 -28.09
CA PRO A 152 -12.38 -35.21 -28.84
C PRO A 152 -11.94 -36.57 -28.26
N ALA A 153 -12.92 -37.46 -28.09
CA ALA A 153 -12.72 -38.82 -27.61
C ALA A 153 -11.74 -39.59 -28.50
N VAL A 154 -10.61 -40.01 -27.94
CA VAL A 154 -9.79 -41.08 -28.51
C VAL A 154 -10.44 -42.40 -28.10
N ALA A 155 -11.01 -43.09 -29.08
CA ALA A 155 -11.60 -44.40 -28.92
C ALA A 155 -10.55 -45.43 -28.51
N GLU A 156 -10.80 -46.05 -27.37
CA GLU A 156 -10.11 -47.22 -26.85
C GLU A 156 -10.51 -48.45 -27.69
N ALA A 157 -9.52 -49.18 -28.22
CA ALA A 157 -9.71 -50.45 -28.91
C ALA A 157 -9.08 -51.59 -28.08
N PRO A 158 -9.72 -52.77 -28.01
CA PRO A 158 -9.55 -53.74 -26.92
C PRO A 158 -8.35 -54.70 -27.10
N PRO A 159 -7.93 -55.38 -26.02
CA PRO A 159 -6.79 -56.29 -26.05
C PRO A 159 -7.12 -57.66 -26.68
N ALA A 160 -6.17 -58.22 -27.41
CA ALA A 160 -6.10 -59.62 -27.83
C ALA A 160 -4.70 -60.17 -27.55
#